data_AF-A0A4Q2ZQ38-F1
#
_entry.id   AF-A0A4Q2ZQ38-F1
#
_cell.length_a   1.000
_cell.length_b   1.000
_cell.length_c   1.000
_cell.angle_alpha   90.00
_cell.angle_beta   90.00
_cell.angle_gamma   90.00
#
_symmetry.space_group_name_H-M   'P 1'
#
loop_
_entity.id
_entity.type
_entity.pdbx_description
1 polymer ?
#
loop_
_entity_poly.entity_id
_entity_poly.type
_entity_poly.pdbx_seq_one_letter_code
_entity_poly.pdbx_strand_id
1 'polypeptide(L)'
;MNAFEQRAAALGISAQTAFAGMVTVPTLDKLNEILNISGTATTYADLTSGVDATPQGDEILAVGDAVARHVYGGEQLSDADIALTNTAFPMRVFVISQPDKTINSVWNLNDQTGDGPVIVSLGTLTIQDGGYITISNRTLDFTVDALVRQGTAQPPNGVGTFNILGTDGTKGNDGTTPTPPGQAGSGNPGNCSSAGIAGSAGGNGTP
;
A
#
# COMPACT_ATOMS: atom_id res chain seq x y z
N MET A 1 -19.99 -8.38 -5.84
CA MET A 1 -19.19 -7.19 -5.57
C MET A 1 -18.19 -7.53 -4.48
N ASN A 2 -16.89 -7.57 -4.78
CA ASN A 2 -15.85 -7.83 -3.78
C ASN A 2 -15.64 -6.61 -2.85
N ALA A 3 -14.84 -6.74 -1.79
CA ALA A 3 -14.66 -5.68 -0.80
C ALA A 3 -14.06 -4.40 -1.41
N PHE A 4 -13.06 -4.53 -2.29
CA PHE A 4 -12.51 -3.40 -3.05
C PHE A 4 -13.56 -2.66 -3.90
N GLU A 5 -14.42 -3.38 -4.64
CA GLU A 5 -15.48 -2.78 -5.45
C GLU A 5 -16.51 -2.02 -4.59
N GLN A 6 -16.80 -2.52 -3.39
CA GLN A 6 -17.66 -1.82 -2.43
C GLN A 6 -17.02 -0.52 -1.95
N ARG A 7 -15.71 -0.52 -1.65
CA ARG A 7 -14.98 0.70 -1.26
C ARG A 7 -14.96 1.73 -2.39
N ALA A 8 -14.67 1.30 -3.61
CA ALA A 8 -14.68 2.19 -4.78
C ALA A 8 -16.06 2.83 -4.99
N ALA A 9 -17.13 2.04 -4.89
CA ALA A 9 -18.50 2.54 -5.00
C ALA A 9 -18.84 3.56 -3.91
N ALA A 10 -18.45 3.31 -2.66
CA ALA A 10 -18.70 4.25 -1.56
C ALA A 10 -17.92 5.56 -1.71
N LEU A 11 -16.72 5.51 -2.29
CA LEU A 11 -15.92 6.68 -2.63
C LEU A 11 -16.42 7.40 -3.90
N GLY A 12 -17.44 6.88 -4.57
CA GLY A 12 -17.99 7.46 -5.81
C GLY A 12 -17.03 7.34 -7.00
N ILE A 13 -16.12 6.37 -6.98
CA ILE A 13 -15.08 6.17 -7.99
C ILE A 13 -15.23 4.80 -8.66
N SER A 14 -14.66 4.68 -9.86
CA SER A 14 -14.63 3.43 -10.61
C SER A 14 -13.72 2.40 -9.94
N ALA A 15 -14.18 1.16 -9.83
CA ALA A 15 -13.35 0.03 -9.39
C ALA A 15 -12.46 -0.51 -10.52
N GLN A 16 -12.77 -0.18 -11.77
CA GLN A 16 -12.09 -0.74 -12.95
C GLN A 16 -10.86 0.07 -13.34
N THR A 17 -10.72 1.29 -12.84
CA THR A 17 -9.65 2.22 -13.20
C THR A 17 -8.98 2.76 -11.96
N ALA A 18 -7.64 2.84 -11.97
CA ALA A 18 -6.90 3.50 -10.92
C ALA A 18 -7.34 4.98 -10.80
N PHE A 19 -7.48 5.42 -9.55
CA PHE A 19 -7.84 6.78 -9.18
C PHE A 19 -6.85 7.31 -8.15
N ALA A 20 -6.41 8.54 -8.36
CA ALA A 20 -5.64 9.32 -7.38
C ALA A 20 -6.11 10.76 -7.45
N GLY A 21 -6.70 11.27 -6.37
CA GLY A 21 -7.21 12.64 -6.36
C GLY A 21 -8.04 12.99 -5.13
N MET A 22 -8.48 14.25 -5.08
CA MET A 22 -9.28 14.77 -3.98
C MET A 22 -10.74 14.34 -4.13
N VAL A 23 -11.29 13.82 -3.03
CA VAL A 23 -12.72 13.52 -2.87
C VAL A 23 -13.27 14.37 -1.73
N THR A 24 -14.49 14.88 -1.92
CA THR A 24 -15.21 15.62 -0.88
C THR A 24 -16.11 14.66 -0.12
N VAL A 25 -15.93 14.58 1.19
CA VAL A 25 -16.79 13.85 2.11
C VAL A 25 -17.76 14.87 2.73
N PRO A 26 -19.08 14.77 2.44
CA PRO A 26 -20.03 15.82 2.79
C PRO A 26 -20.47 15.77 4.26
N THR A 27 -20.43 14.61 4.91
CA THR A 27 -20.97 14.38 6.25
C THR A 27 -20.16 13.35 7.03
N LEU A 28 -20.33 13.35 8.35
CA LEU A 28 -19.79 12.32 9.23
C LEU A 28 -20.30 10.93 8.84
N ASP A 29 -21.59 10.77 8.53
CA ASP A 29 -22.16 9.48 8.13
C ASP A 29 -21.46 8.91 6.88
N LYS A 30 -21.12 9.77 5.92
CA LYS A 30 -20.40 9.34 4.73
C LYS A 30 -18.97 8.94 5.04
N LEU A 31 -18.31 9.65 5.95
CA LEU A 31 -16.99 9.25 6.44
C LEU A 31 -17.05 7.89 7.15
N ASN A 32 -18.05 7.70 8.01
CA ASN A 32 -18.28 6.46 8.75
C ASN A 32 -18.51 5.27 7.79
N GLU A 33 -19.31 5.48 6.75
CA GLU A 33 -19.51 4.49 5.67
C GLU A 33 -18.18 4.14 5.01
N ILE A 34 -17.36 5.12 4.62
CA ILE A 34 -16.07 4.88 3.95
C ILE A 34 -15.10 4.07 4.82
N LEU A 35 -14.98 4.43 6.11
CA LEU A 35 -14.04 3.77 7.03
C LEU A 35 -14.46 2.34 7.37
N ASN A 36 -15.76 2.08 7.50
CA ASN A 36 -16.28 0.76 7.89
C ASN A 36 -16.39 -0.27 6.76
N ILE A 37 -16.10 0.10 5.50
CA ILE A 37 -16.02 -0.88 4.40
C ILE A 37 -14.70 -1.66 4.44
N SER A 38 -13.70 -1.18 5.20
CA SER A 38 -12.56 -2.01 5.57
C SER A 38 -13.08 -3.18 6.42
N GLY A 39 -13.13 -4.38 5.84
CA GLY A 39 -13.92 -5.53 6.32
C GLY A 39 -13.59 -6.10 7.70
N THR A 40 -12.79 -5.40 8.51
CA THR A 40 -12.62 -5.66 9.94
C THR A 40 -12.90 -4.34 10.65
N ALA A 41 -14.07 -4.21 11.26
CA ALA A 41 -14.36 -3.06 12.11
C ALA A 41 -13.40 -3.10 13.30
N THR A 42 -12.33 -2.31 13.25
CA THR A 42 -11.48 -2.05 14.41
C THR A 42 -12.39 -1.53 15.53
N THR A 43 -12.43 -2.21 16.66
CA THR A 43 -13.28 -1.73 17.75
C THR A 43 -12.63 -0.51 18.41
N TYR A 44 -13.44 0.35 19.02
CA TYR A 44 -12.89 1.45 19.82
C TYR A 44 -11.94 0.94 20.93
N ALA A 45 -12.16 -0.26 21.45
CA ALA A 45 -11.27 -0.90 22.42
C ALA A 45 -9.89 -1.25 21.80
N ASP A 46 -9.86 -1.68 20.54
CA ASP A 46 -8.59 -1.93 19.83
C ASP A 46 -7.81 -0.63 19.62
N LEU A 47 -8.50 0.47 19.28
CA LEU A 47 -7.89 1.80 19.09
C LEU A 47 -7.31 2.40 20.37
N THR A 48 -7.93 2.13 21.51
CA THR A 48 -7.53 2.68 22.81
C THR A 48 -6.66 1.72 23.62
N SER A 49 -6.40 0.51 23.10
CA SER A 49 -5.56 -0.46 23.79
C SER A 49 -4.14 0.10 24.03
N GLY A 50 -3.76 0.21 25.31
CA GLY A 50 -2.46 0.76 25.71
C GLY A 50 -2.38 2.29 25.75
N VAL A 51 -3.50 3.01 25.57
CA VAL A 51 -3.60 4.45 25.77
C VAL A 51 -4.44 4.73 27.02
N ASP A 52 -3.90 5.46 28.00
CA ASP A 52 -4.68 5.92 29.17
C ASP A 52 -5.68 7.00 28.71
N ALA A 53 -6.85 6.57 28.25
CA ALA A 53 -7.88 7.44 27.70
C ALA A 53 -8.74 8.05 28.81
N THR A 54 -8.38 9.26 29.22
CA THR A 54 -9.40 10.22 29.68
C THR A 54 -8.93 11.62 29.32
N PRO A 55 -9.51 12.25 28.27
CA PRO A 55 -9.24 13.65 27.96
C PRO A 55 -9.83 14.51 29.09
N GLN A 56 -9.06 14.75 30.15
CA GLN A 56 -9.48 15.68 31.19
C GLN A 56 -9.19 17.11 30.74
N GLY A 57 -10.27 17.83 30.36
CA GLY A 57 -10.27 19.30 30.30
C GLY A 57 -10.11 19.94 28.92
N ASP A 58 -10.06 19.18 27.82
CA ASP A 58 -10.05 19.72 26.46
C ASP A 58 -11.30 19.28 25.69
N GLU A 59 -12.19 20.23 25.41
CA GLU A 59 -13.45 19.99 24.69
C GLU A 59 -13.22 19.43 23.28
N ILE A 60 -12.14 19.81 22.59
CA ILE A 60 -11.85 19.33 21.23
C ILE A 60 -11.43 17.87 21.28
N LEU A 61 -10.58 17.50 22.25
CA LEU A 61 -10.19 16.11 22.45
C LEU A 61 -11.36 15.25 22.91
N ALA A 62 -12.26 15.80 23.74
CA ALA A 62 -13.47 15.10 24.17
C ALA A 62 -14.44 14.82 23.02
N VAL A 63 -14.62 15.77 22.09
CA VAL A 63 -15.45 15.56 20.89
C VAL A 63 -14.78 14.57 19.93
N GLY A 64 -13.46 14.67 19.72
CA GLY A 64 -12.73 13.70 18.90
C GLY A 64 -12.87 12.26 19.43
N ASP A 65 -12.83 12.10 20.74
CA ASP A 65 -13.04 10.84 21.43
C ASP A 65 -14.49 10.33 21.31
N ALA A 66 -15.48 11.21 21.44
CA ALA A 66 -16.89 10.89 21.19
C ALA A 66 -17.14 10.43 19.74
N VAL A 67 -16.53 11.10 18.75
CA VAL A 67 -16.60 10.70 17.34
C VAL A 67 -15.94 9.34 17.13
N ALA A 68 -14.80 9.07 17.76
CA ALA A 68 -14.15 7.76 17.68
C ALA A 68 -15.04 6.65 18.26
N ARG A 69 -15.68 6.87 19.41
CA ARG A 69 -16.65 5.92 19.98
C ARG A 69 -17.88 5.72 19.11
N HIS A 70 -18.33 6.77 18.43
CA HIS A 70 -19.44 6.65 17.47
C HIS A 70 -19.07 5.81 16.25
N VAL A 71 -17.95 6.13 15.61
CA VAL A 71 -17.48 5.46 14.37
C VAL A 71 -17.09 4.00 14.62
N TYR A 72 -16.36 3.72 15.71
CA TYR A 72 -15.75 2.41 15.99
C TYR A 72 -16.42 1.62 17.11
N GLY A 73 -17.30 2.24 17.90
CA GLY A 73 -18.03 1.63 19.00
C GLY A 73 -19.55 1.62 18.83
N GLY A 74 -20.09 2.33 17.81
CA GLY A 74 -21.52 2.44 17.57
C GLY A 74 -22.28 3.26 18.62
N GLU A 75 -21.58 4.01 19.48
CA GLU A 75 -22.21 4.89 20.47
C GLU A 75 -22.94 6.05 19.79
N GLN A 76 -24.05 6.51 20.38
CA GLN A 76 -24.75 7.68 19.83
C GLN A 76 -24.04 8.98 20.24
N LEU A 77 -23.82 9.88 19.28
CA LEU A 77 -23.31 11.22 19.56
C LEU A 77 -24.39 12.09 20.20
N SER A 78 -23.99 12.99 21.09
CA SER A 78 -24.88 14.03 21.60
C SER A 78 -25.14 15.10 20.54
N ASP A 79 -26.24 15.85 20.66
CA ASP A 79 -26.55 16.97 19.74
C ASP A 79 -25.43 18.02 19.69
N ALA A 80 -24.75 18.25 20.82
CA ALA A 80 -23.63 19.17 20.92
C ALA A 80 -22.40 18.65 20.15
N ASP A 81 -22.07 17.35 20.28
CA ASP A 81 -20.96 16.73 19.56
C ASP A 81 -21.24 16.67 18.06
N ILE A 82 -22.50 16.41 17.66
CA ILE A 82 -22.95 16.45 16.26
C ILE A 82 -22.76 17.86 15.70
N ALA A 83 -23.21 18.89 16.42
CA ALA A 83 -23.07 20.28 16.00
C ALA A 83 -21.59 20.67 15.81
N LEU A 84 -20.72 20.28 16.75
CA LEU A 84 -19.30 20.57 16.64
C LEU A 84 -18.64 19.77 15.51
N THR A 85 -18.94 18.49 15.38
CA THR A 85 -18.39 17.62 14.33
C THR A 85 -18.79 18.09 12.94
N ASN A 86 -20.03 18.55 12.78
CA ASN A 86 -20.51 19.09 11.50
C ASN A 86 -19.72 20.32 11.03
N THR A 87 -19.02 21.05 11.91
CA THR A 87 -18.15 22.17 11.50
C THR A 87 -16.92 21.72 10.70
N ALA A 88 -16.52 20.44 10.81
CA ALA A 88 -15.41 19.87 10.07
C ALA A 88 -15.78 19.46 8.63
N PHE A 89 -17.07 19.52 8.28
CA PHE A 89 -17.59 19.12 6.97
C PHE A 89 -18.08 20.31 6.14
N PRO A 90 -17.96 20.27 4.80
CA PRO A 90 -17.44 19.17 3.99
C PRO A 90 -15.91 19.02 4.09
N MET A 91 -15.45 17.79 4.31
CA MET A 91 -14.04 17.47 4.44
C MET A 91 -13.47 17.07 3.07
N ARG A 92 -12.24 17.48 2.77
CA ARG A 92 -11.52 17.03 1.58
C ARG A 92 -10.49 15.98 1.99
N VAL A 93 -10.51 14.83 1.32
CA VAL A 93 -9.57 13.73 1.54
C VAL A 93 -8.87 13.39 0.24
N PHE A 94 -7.60 13.02 0.32
CA PHE A 94 -6.86 12.51 -0.83
C PHE A 94 -7.04 11.00 -0.92
N VAL A 95 -7.61 10.52 -2.02
CA VAL A 95 -7.94 9.11 -2.20
C VAL A 95 -7.03 8.50 -3.26
N ILE A 96 -6.41 7.38 -2.91
CA ILE A 96 -5.73 6.48 -3.86
C ILE A 96 -6.50 5.18 -3.88
N SER A 97 -7.09 4.85 -5.03
CA SER A 97 -7.83 3.61 -5.23
C SER A 97 -7.38 2.91 -6.49
N GLN A 98 -6.97 1.65 -6.39
CA GLN A 98 -6.55 0.86 -7.55
C GLN A 98 -6.69 -0.63 -7.26
N PRO A 99 -7.07 -1.45 -8.26
CA PRO A 99 -7.26 -2.87 -8.06
C PRO A 99 -5.95 -3.57 -7.68
N ASP A 100 -4.82 -3.21 -8.29
CA ASP A 100 -3.52 -3.78 -7.99
C ASP A 100 -2.44 -2.71 -7.90
N LYS A 101 -1.52 -2.85 -6.94
CA LYS A 101 -0.37 -1.98 -6.76
C LYS A 101 0.88 -2.79 -6.45
N THR A 102 1.93 -2.60 -7.23
CA THR A 102 3.26 -3.12 -6.94
C THR A 102 4.18 -2.00 -6.49
N ILE A 103 4.96 -2.24 -5.43
CA ILE A 103 6.02 -1.34 -4.95
C ILE A 103 7.34 -2.11 -4.85
N ASN A 104 8.39 -1.54 -5.44
CA ASN A 104 9.78 -2.04 -5.43
C ASN A 104 10.78 -0.94 -5.01
N SER A 105 10.25 0.18 -4.54
CA SER A 105 10.97 1.34 -4.03
C SER A 105 10.06 2.09 -3.07
N VAL A 106 10.54 3.22 -2.54
CA VAL A 106 9.74 4.06 -1.65
C VAL A 106 8.44 4.52 -2.33
N TRP A 107 7.30 4.18 -1.74
CA TRP A 107 6.01 4.76 -2.06
C TRP A 107 5.70 5.85 -1.04
N ASN A 108 6.06 7.08 -1.41
CA ASN A 108 5.87 8.24 -0.56
C ASN A 108 4.47 8.82 -0.72
N LEU A 109 3.63 8.63 0.31
CA LEU A 109 2.27 9.18 0.35
C LEU A 109 2.26 10.69 0.66
N ASN A 110 3.41 11.27 1.02
CA ASN A 110 3.54 12.71 1.22
C ASN A 110 3.66 13.48 -0.11
N ASP A 111 4.06 12.82 -1.20
CA ASP A 111 4.19 13.45 -2.52
C ASP A 111 2.84 13.73 -3.19
N GLN A 112 1.74 13.27 -2.56
CA GLN A 112 0.40 13.47 -3.06
C GLN A 112 -0.04 14.93 -2.89
N THR A 113 -0.53 15.53 -3.97
CA THR A 113 -1.00 16.91 -3.99
C THR A 113 -2.36 17.03 -3.30
N GLY A 114 -2.39 17.65 -2.12
CA GLY A 114 -3.62 17.99 -1.43
C GLY A 114 -3.47 17.96 0.08
N ASP A 115 -4.15 18.87 0.76
CA ASP A 115 -4.20 18.94 2.22
C ASP A 115 -5.24 17.95 2.77
N GLY A 116 -5.03 17.47 4.00
CA GLY A 116 -6.00 16.64 4.72
C GLY A 116 -5.63 15.14 4.82
N PRO A 117 -6.57 14.29 5.28
CA PRO A 117 -6.36 12.85 5.41
C PRO A 117 -6.10 12.17 4.07
N VAL A 118 -5.36 11.05 4.11
CA VAL A 118 -5.12 10.17 2.96
C VAL A 118 -5.90 8.87 3.17
N ILE A 119 -6.63 8.44 2.14
CA ILE A 119 -7.31 7.15 2.10
C ILE A 119 -6.68 6.32 0.99
N VAL A 120 -6.16 5.15 1.34
CA VAL A 120 -5.62 4.17 0.40
C VAL A 120 -6.51 2.94 0.39
N SER A 121 -7.08 2.62 -0.77
CA SER A 121 -7.93 1.45 -0.98
C SER A 121 -7.37 0.62 -2.13
N LEU A 122 -6.79 -0.53 -1.83
CA LEU A 122 -6.21 -1.43 -2.82
C LEU A 122 -6.95 -2.76 -2.85
N GLY A 123 -7.04 -3.40 -4.02
CA GLY A 123 -7.35 -4.83 -4.08
C GLY A 123 -6.11 -5.61 -3.62
N THR A 124 -5.07 -5.67 -4.45
CA THR A 124 -3.80 -6.33 -4.13
C THR A 124 -2.66 -5.33 -3.95
N LEU A 125 -1.89 -5.45 -2.86
CA LEU A 125 -0.60 -4.80 -2.70
C LEU A 125 0.51 -5.83 -2.79
N THR A 126 1.38 -5.71 -3.78
CA THR A 126 2.61 -6.51 -3.91
C THR A 126 3.82 -5.69 -3.49
N ILE A 127 4.52 -6.13 -2.45
CA ILE A 127 5.75 -5.52 -1.95
C ILE A 127 6.94 -6.38 -2.37
N GLN A 128 7.78 -5.82 -3.25
CA GLN A 128 9.05 -6.41 -3.71
C GLN A 128 10.23 -5.87 -2.90
N ASP A 129 11.43 -6.39 -3.17
CA ASP A 129 12.66 -5.88 -2.54
C ASP A 129 12.82 -4.37 -2.76
N GLY A 130 13.10 -3.65 -1.67
CA GLY A 130 13.20 -2.18 -1.66
C GLY A 130 11.86 -1.43 -1.54
N GLY A 131 10.72 -2.13 -1.60
CA GLY A 131 9.39 -1.54 -1.43
C GLY A 131 9.06 -1.22 0.03
N TYR A 132 8.74 0.05 0.31
CA TYR A 132 8.20 0.48 1.60
C TYR A 132 7.33 1.72 1.43
N ILE A 133 6.44 1.97 2.38
CA ILE A 133 5.50 3.10 2.36
C ILE A 133 5.95 4.13 3.38
N THR A 134 5.94 5.40 3.00
CA THR A 134 6.20 6.51 3.93
C THR A 134 5.04 7.49 3.94
N ILE A 135 4.62 7.86 5.15
CA ILE A 135 3.68 8.95 5.39
C ILE A 135 4.12 9.69 6.65
N SER A 136 4.01 11.01 6.65
CA SER A 136 4.32 11.85 7.80
C SER A 136 3.37 13.04 7.84
N ASN A 137 3.10 13.55 9.04
CA ASN A 137 2.27 14.74 9.27
C ASN A 137 0.85 14.68 8.66
N ARG A 138 0.32 13.48 8.40
CA ARG A 138 -1.02 13.26 7.83
C ARG A 138 -1.67 12.02 8.42
N THR A 139 -2.98 12.08 8.62
CA THR A 139 -3.80 10.91 8.95
C THR A 139 -3.92 9.99 7.74
N LEU A 140 -3.81 8.68 7.98
CA LEU A 140 -3.88 7.64 6.97
C LEU A 140 -4.96 6.62 7.33
N ASP A 141 -5.88 6.38 6.41
CA ASP A 141 -6.66 5.14 6.35
C ASP A 141 -6.07 4.26 5.23
N PHE A 142 -5.67 3.03 5.55
CA PHE A 142 -4.98 2.15 4.62
C PHE A 142 -5.60 0.76 4.62
N THR A 143 -6.27 0.44 3.52
CA THR A 143 -6.98 -0.83 3.36
C THR A 143 -6.54 -1.55 2.09
N VAL A 144 -6.22 -2.84 2.23
CA VAL A 144 -5.82 -3.74 1.14
C VAL A 144 -6.55 -5.07 1.32
N ASP A 145 -7.14 -5.62 0.25
CA ASP A 145 -7.80 -6.94 0.32
C ASP A 145 -6.77 -8.09 0.38
N ALA A 146 -5.68 -7.98 -0.37
CA ALA A 146 -4.60 -8.97 -0.40
C ALA A 146 -3.22 -8.32 -0.34
N LEU A 147 -2.42 -8.68 0.67
CA LEU A 147 -1.02 -8.28 0.78
C LEU A 147 -0.10 -9.42 0.37
N VAL A 148 0.74 -9.18 -0.64
CA VAL A 148 1.71 -10.13 -1.17
C VAL A 148 3.12 -9.60 -0.93
N ARG A 149 3.94 -10.33 -0.18
CA ARG A 149 5.37 -10.05 -0.02
C ARG A 149 6.18 -10.96 -0.95
N GLN A 150 6.81 -10.39 -1.96
CA GLN A 150 7.71 -11.12 -2.89
C GLN A 150 9.19 -10.86 -2.61
N GLY A 151 9.52 -9.90 -1.74
CA GLY A 151 10.89 -9.58 -1.38
C GLY A 151 11.51 -10.52 -0.35
N THR A 152 12.80 -10.82 -0.52
CA THR A 152 13.64 -11.57 0.44
C THR A 152 14.60 -10.69 1.22
N ALA A 153 14.78 -9.43 0.79
CA ALA A 153 15.64 -8.46 1.45
C ALA A 153 15.07 -8.05 2.83
N GLN A 154 15.98 -7.78 3.77
CA GLN A 154 15.62 -7.21 5.06
C GLN A 154 15.19 -5.74 4.90
N PRO A 155 14.16 -5.28 5.64
CA PRO A 155 13.79 -3.87 5.64
C PRO A 155 14.99 -2.97 6.05
N PRO A 156 15.08 -1.74 5.53
CA PRO A 156 16.06 -0.76 6.00
C PRO A 156 15.91 -0.49 7.50
N ASN A 157 17.01 -0.09 8.15
CA ASN A 157 16.99 0.26 9.57
C ASN A 157 16.02 1.43 9.84
N GLY A 158 15.22 1.33 10.91
CA GLY A 158 14.22 2.34 11.27
C GLY A 158 12.85 2.17 10.59
N VAL A 159 12.62 1.09 9.83
CA VAL A 159 11.32 0.77 9.22
C VAL A 159 10.63 -0.33 10.03
N GLY A 160 9.39 -0.08 10.47
CA GLY A 160 8.53 -1.10 11.07
C GLY A 160 8.05 -2.09 10.00
N THR A 161 8.01 -3.38 10.33
CA THR A 161 7.40 -4.37 9.43
C THR A 161 5.90 -4.42 9.73
N PHE A 162 5.04 -4.35 8.70
CA PHE A 162 3.65 -4.76 8.89
C PHE A 162 3.67 -6.24 9.28
N ASN A 163 3.23 -6.56 10.50
CA ASN A 163 2.98 -7.95 10.85
C ASN A 163 1.80 -8.42 9.99
N ILE A 164 2.08 -9.29 9.02
CA ILE A 164 1.04 -10.02 8.31
C ILE A 164 0.56 -11.09 9.27
N LEU A 165 -0.56 -10.82 9.95
CA LEU A 165 -1.19 -11.82 10.80
C LEU A 165 -2.01 -12.75 9.91
N GLY A 166 -1.56 -14.00 9.75
CA GLY A 166 -2.22 -14.99 8.91
C GLY A 166 -1.30 -16.18 8.60
N THR A 167 -1.85 -17.21 7.96
CA THR A 167 -1.07 -18.33 7.43
C THR A 167 -0.41 -17.87 6.13
N ASP A 168 0.92 -17.94 6.06
CA ASP A 168 1.63 -17.73 4.80
C ASP A 168 1.01 -18.60 3.71
N GLY A 169 0.60 -17.98 2.60
CA GLY A 169 0.20 -18.73 1.41
C GLY A 169 1.37 -19.60 0.94
N THR A 170 1.07 -20.72 0.28
CA THR A 170 2.12 -21.56 -0.32
C THR A 170 3.00 -20.70 -1.21
N LYS A 171 4.31 -20.65 -0.89
CA LYS A 171 5.32 -20.02 -1.74
C LYS A 171 5.15 -20.56 -3.16
N GLY A 172 4.93 -19.69 -4.13
CA GLY A 172 4.92 -20.07 -5.54
C GLY A 172 6.26 -20.68 -5.94
N ASN A 173 6.26 -21.59 -6.91
CA ASN A 173 7.51 -22.14 -7.43
C ASN A 173 8.34 -21.02 -8.07
N ASP A 174 9.65 -21.02 -7.81
CA ASP A 174 10.57 -20.14 -8.52
C ASP A 174 10.40 -20.40 -10.03
N GLY A 175 10.30 -19.33 -10.83
CA GLY A 175 10.21 -19.46 -12.28
C GLY A 175 11.43 -20.20 -12.81
N THR A 176 11.25 -21.09 -13.78
CA THR A 176 12.39 -21.77 -14.42
C THR A 176 13.27 -20.72 -15.09
N THR A 177 14.52 -20.59 -14.65
CA THR A 177 15.53 -19.86 -15.43
C THR A 177 15.55 -20.48 -16.83
N PRO A 178 15.26 -19.72 -17.91
CA PRO A 178 15.40 -20.25 -19.24
C PRO A 178 16.83 -20.74 -19.41
N THR A 179 17.01 -21.91 -20.04
CA THR A 179 18.35 -22.39 -20.39
C THR A 179 19.10 -21.26 -21.09
N PRO A 180 20.28 -20.86 -20.62
CA PRO A 180 21.09 -19.89 -21.33
C PRO A 180 21.18 -20.32 -22.80
N PRO A 181 21.05 -19.42 -23.78
CA PRO A 181 21.35 -19.77 -25.15
C PRO A 181 22.74 -20.42 -25.15
N GLY A 182 22.84 -21.60 -25.76
CA GLY A 182 24.09 -22.35 -25.81
C GLY A 182 25.22 -21.40 -26.21
N GLN A 183 26.32 -21.41 -25.45
CA GLN A 183 27.52 -20.73 -25.92
C GLN A 183 27.86 -21.33 -27.28
N ALA A 184 27.88 -20.49 -28.32
CA ALA A 184 28.41 -20.88 -29.62
C ALA A 184 29.77 -21.55 -29.40
N GLY A 185 29.98 -22.71 -30.01
CA GLY A 185 31.20 -23.49 -29.86
C GLY A 185 32.41 -22.60 -30.11
N SER A 186 33.44 -22.70 -29.26
CA SER A 186 34.66 -21.90 -29.42
C SER A 186 35.25 -22.12 -30.82
N GLY A 187 35.47 -21.03 -31.56
CA GLY A 187 36.19 -21.09 -32.82
C GLY A 187 37.58 -21.72 -32.65
N ASN A 188 38.07 -22.44 -33.67
CA ASN A 188 39.38 -23.08 -33.59
C ASN A 188 40.48 -22.01 -33.40
N PRO A 189 41.41 -22.18 -32.45
CA PRO A 189 42.50 -21.24 -32.28
C PRO A 189 43.39 -21.22 -33.53
N GLY A 190 43.75 -20.02 -33.99
CA GLY A 190 44.77 -19.87 -35.04
C GLY A 190 46.15 -20.25 -34.52
N ASN A 191 47.06 -20.63 -35.42
CA ASN A 191 48.45 -20.87 -35.05
C ASN A 191 49.34 -19.74 -35.58
N CYS A 192 50.43 -19.47 -34.87
CA CYS A 192 51.54 -18.70 -35.41
C CYS A 192 52.58 -19.71 -35.90
N SER A 193 52.87 -19.73 -37.21
CA SER A 193 54.07 -20.42 -37.68
C SER A 193 55.32 -19.58 -37.38
N SER A 194 56.50 -20.17 -37.60
CA SER A 194 57.82 -19.57 -37.37
C SER A 194 57.95 -18.14 -37.87
N ALA A 195 58.90 -17.39 -37.29
CA ALA A 195 59.15 -15.98 -37.58
C ALA A 195 59.12 -15.65 -39.08
N GLY A 196 58.18 -14.79 -39.48
CA GLY A 196 58.01 -14.32 -40.86
C GLY A 196 56.98 -15.07 -41.70
N ILE A 197 56.41 -16.19 -41.22
CA ILE A 197 55.32 -16.91 -41.90
C ILE A 197 54.05 -16.79 -41.05
N ALA A 198 52.99 -16.20 -41.61
CA ALA A 198 51.67 -16.21 -40.98
C ALA A 198 51.14 -17.64 -40.91
N GLY A 199 50.76 -18.09 -39.72
CA GLY A 199 50.10 -19.38 -39.57
C GLY A 199 48.64 -19.31 -39.99
N SER A 200 47.94 -20.44 -39.89
CA SER A 200 46.53 -20.55 -40.25
C SER A 200 45.67 -19.68 -39.34
N ALA A 201 44.76 -18.91 -39.94
CA ALA A 201 43.79 -18.11 -39.21
C ALA A 201 42.87 -19.00 -38.36
N GLY A 202 42.42 -18.47 -37.22
CA GLY A 202 41.42 -19.14 -36.38
C GLY A 202 40.09 -19.30 -37.12
N GLY A 203 39.37 -20.38 -36.83
CA GLY A 203 38.05 -20.64 -37.39
C GLY A 203 36.95 -19.90 -36.63
N ASN A 204 35.86 -19.55 -37.31
CA ASN A 204 34.66 -19.01 -36.64
C ASN A 204 34.01 -20.08 -35.75
N GLY A 205 33.46 -19.67 -34.60
CA GLY A 205 32.60 -20.52 -33.79
C GLY A 205 31.27 -20.79 -34.48
N THR A 206 30.67 -21.95 -34.21
CA THR A 206 29.32 -22.31 -34.70
C THR A 206 28.29 -22.04 -33.62
N PRO A 207 27.06 -21.60 -33.97
CA PRO A 207 25.95 -21.48 -33.01
C PRO A 207 25.67 -22.79 -32.27
#